data_AF-F8NE50-F1
#
_entry.id   AF-F8NE50-F1
#
_cell.length_a   1.000
_cell.length_b   1.000
_cell.length_c   1.000
_cell.angle_alpha   90.00
_cell.angle_beta   90.00
_cell.angle_gamma   90.00
#
_symmetry.space_group_name_H-M   'P 1'
#
loop_
_entity.id
_entity.type
_entity.pdbx_description
1 polymer ?
#
loop_
_entity_poly.entity_id
_entity_poly.type
_entity_poly.pdbx_seq_one_letter_code
_entity_poly.pdbx_strand_id
1 'polypeptide(L)'
;MTLEGWDRISICDSLPYYDTECEKIPYLTQKVDLELASEFTRLDGLHSGVPPADLFPRNATLLAELTRIETYNAMPPPLDLEETFAQLNEPLRTSPTSATDQTWQEVILSARVYLEHQRMRQLNLALVQTYGSNSWLTQNYPLQRMAEQAEKDLKSIIYLTSRVNQERIHFQTRIGEQLATLEARWTDLVSKVLQVQMSNVSLEIEIQELKQTEFQIRHRQ
;
A
#
# COMPACT_ATOMS: atom_id res chain seq x y z
N MET A 1 -21.82 -2.50 23.92
CA MET A 1 -20.35 -2.47 24.08
C MET A 1 -19.93 -1.04 23.84
N THR A 2 -19.55 -0.34 24.89
CA THR A 2 -19.37 1.12 24.94
C THR A 2 -18.25 1.56 24.00
N LEU A 3 -18.47 2.67 23.28
CA LEU A 3 -17.53 3.32 22.36
C LEU A 3 -16.35 4.02 23.09
N GLU A 4 -16.04 3.62 24.32
CA GLU A 4 -15.03 4.25 25.19
C GLU A 4 -13.61 3.71 24.96
N GLY A 5 -13.43 2.72 24.08
CA GLY A 5 -12.15 2.03 23.89
C GLY A 5 -11.17 2.68 22.91
N TRP A 6 -11.62 3.62 22.06
CA TRP A 6 -10.79 4.16 20.97
C TRP A 6 -10.08 5.48 21.32
N ASP A 7 -10.40 6.10 22.45
CA ASP A 7 -9.83 7.39 22.87
C ASP A 7 -8.54 7.26 23.70
N ARG A 8 -8.07 6.05 23.97
CA ARG A 8 -6.67 5.85 24.36
C ARG A 8 -5.85 5.57 23.11
N ILE A 9 -5.74 6.58 22.26
CA ILE A 9 -4.60 6.64 21.35
C ILE A 9 -3.38 6.72 22.28
N SER A 10 -2.74 5.58 22.53
CA SER A 10 -1.37 5.56 23.00
C SER A 10 -0.61 6.37 21.97
N ILE A 11 -0.29 7.62 22.30
CA ILE A 11 0.49 8.50 21.43
C ILE A 11 1.83 7.80 21.29
N CYS A 12 2.02 7.13 20.15
CA CYS A 12 3.29 6.59 19.76
C CYS A 12 4.14 7.80 19.37
N ASP A 13 4.90 8.30 20.34
CA ASP A 13 5.76 9.46 20.18
C ASP A 13 7.12 9.00 19.64
N SER A 14 7.25 8.98 18.32
CA SER A 14 8.52 8.82 17.63
C SER A 14 8.73 10.03 16.71
N LEU A 15 9.98 10.50 16.60
CA LEU A 15 10.32 11.69 15.81
C LEU A 15 11.17 11.33 14.58
N PRO A 16 10.60 10.74 13.51
CA PRO A 16 11.33 10.31 12.33
C PRO A 16 12.26 11.35 11.70
N TYR A 17 11.86 12.64 11.69
CA TYR A 17 12.67 13.71 11.09
C TYR A 17 13.80 14.22 11.98
N TYR A 18 13.83 13.83 13.26
CA TYR A 18 14.87 14.20 14.22
C TYR A 18 15.77 13.00 14.58
N ASP A 19 15.17 11.84 14.80
CA ASP A 19 15.81 10.57 15.20
C ASP A 19 16.48 9.87 14.02
N THR A 20 17.59 10.44 13.54
CA THR A 20 18.37 9.91 12.40
C THR A 20 19.30 8.74 12.74
N GLU A 21 19.26 8.24 13.99
CA GLU A 21 20.21 7.22 14.48
C GLU A 21 19.99 5.86 13.83
N CYS A 22 18.73 5.46 13.61
CA CYS A 22 18.42 4.21 12.90
C CYS A 22 18.90 4.21 11.45
N GLU A 23 18.90 5.37 10.78
CA GLU A 23 19.44 5.51 9.41
C GLU A 23 20.98 5.50 9.40
N LYS A 24 21.61 6.12 10.39
CA LYS A 24 23.07 6.21 10.51
C LYS A 24 23.72 4.90 10.98
N ILE A 25 23.01 4.11 11.80
CA ILE A 25 23.56 2.93 12.48
C ILE A 25 22.75 1.69 12.06
N PRO A 26 23.19 0.94 11.04
CA PRO A 26 22.44 -0.19 10.48
C PRO A 26 22.31 -1.40 11.43
N TYR A 27 23.13 -1.48 12.49
CA TYR A 27 22.97 -2.52 13.53
C TYR A 27 21.69 -2.31 14.37
N LEU A 28 21.23 -1.06 14.53
CA LEU A 28 20.04 -0.78 15.33
C LEU A 28 18.77 -1.33 14.68
N THR A 29 18.65 -1.22 13.35
CA THR A 29 17.51 -1.78 12.61
C THR A 29 17.48 -3.29 12.72
N GLN A 30 18.62 -3.95 12.55
CA GLN A 30 18.73 -5.41 12.72
C GLN A 30 18.33 -5.85 14.13
N LYS A 31 18.72 -5.11 15.17
CA LYS A 31 18.34 -5.42 16.55
C LYS A 31 16.82 -5.28 16.76
N VAL A 32 16.22 -4.21 16.23
CA VAL A 32 14.77 -4.00 16.29
C VAL A 32 14.03 -5.14 15.59
N ASP A 33 14.48 -5.55 14.41
CA ASP A 33 13.87 -6.65 13.66
C ASP A 33 13.93 -7.98 14.42
N LEU A 34 15.04 -8.27 15.11
CA LEU A 34 15.18 -9.47 15.93
C LEU A 34 14.22 -9.47 17.13
N GLU A 35 14.10 -8.34 17.83
CA GLU A 35 13.16 -8.20 18.96
C GLU A 35 11.71 -8.34 18.47
N LEU A 36 11.36 -7.70 17.36
CA LEU A 36 10.05 -7.83 16.72
C LEU A 36 9.75 -9.29 16.37
N ALA A 37 10.68 -10.01 15.74
CA ALA A 37 10.50 -11.42 15.38
C ALA A 37 10.27 -12.31 16.62
N SER A 38 10.99 -12.04 17.71
CA SER A 38 10.85 -12.77 18.98
C SER A 38 9.45 -12.60 19.61
N GLU A 39 8.84 -11.42 19.45
CA GLU A 39 7.50 -11.12 19.93
C GLU A 39 6.42 -11.58 18.95
N PHE A 40 6.64 -11.47 17.64
CA PHE A 40 5.68 -11.86 16.60
C PHE A 40 5.45 -13.38 16.55
N THR A 41 6.45 -14.19 16.89
CA THR A 41 6.31 -15.66 16.98
C THR A 41 5.22 -16.07 17.99
N ARG A 42 4.80 -15.17 18.90
CA ARG A 42 3.72 -15.42 19.86
C ARG A 42 2.32 -15.20 19.28
N LEU A 43 2.20 -14.65 18.06
CA LEU A 43 0.94 -14.17 17.46
C LEU A 43 0.54 -14.91 16.18
N ASP A 44 0.95 -16.17 16.02
CA ASP A 44 0.56 -16.97 14.85
C ASP A 44 -0.93 -17.35 14.90
N GLY A 45 -1.76 -16.52 14.28
CA GLY A 45 -3.17 -16.78 14.05
C GLY A 45 -3.85 -15.66 13.25
N LEU A 46 -4.82 -16.01 12.40
CA LEU A 46 -5.70 -15.01 11.79
C LEU A 46 -6.32 -14.17 12.92
N HIS A 47 -6.27 -12.85 12.77
CA HIS A 47 -6.89 -11.93 13.72
C HIS A 47 -8.36 -12.34 13.93
N SER A 48 -8.80 -12.44 15.18
CA SER A 48 -10.15 -12.93 15.56
C SER A 48 -11.31 -12.11 14.97
N GLY A 49 -11.01 -10.93 14.42
CA GLY A 49 -11.95 -10.08 13.70
C GLY A 49 -12.06 -10.33 12.19
N VAL A 50 -11.35 -11.30 11.62
CA VAL A 50 -11.51 -11.68 10.20
C VAL A 50 -12.53 -12.81 10.12
N PRO A 51 -13.79 -12.54 9.72
CA PRO A 51 -14.75 -13.61 9.48
C PRO A 51 -14.29 -14.44 8.27
N PRO A 52 -14.51 -15.77 8.26
CA PRO A 52 -14.37 -16.56 7.05
C PRO A 52 -15.35 -16.01 6.00
N ALA A 53 -14.83 -15.61 4.85
CA ALA A 53 -15.61 -14.98 3.79
C ALA A 53 -15.98 -16.02 2.71
N ASP A 54 -17.26 -16.30 2.58
CA ASP A 54 -17.80 -17.03 1.43
C ASP A 54 -17.82 -16.10 0.21
N LEU A 55 -16.90 -16.31 -0.73
CA LEU A 55 -16.82 -15.52 -1.95
C LEU A 55 -17.93 -15.96 -2.93
N PHE A 56 -18.66 -14.98 -3.50
CA PHE A 56 -19.68 -15.19 -4.53
C PHE A 56 -20.88 -16.11 -4.19
N PRO A 57 -21.57 -15.93 -3.05
CA PRO A 57 -22.67 -16.82 -2.63
C PRO A 57 -23.87 -16.85 -3.58
N ARG A 58 -24.03 -15.83 -4.44
CA ARG A 58 -25.13 -15.76 -5.42
C ARG A 58 -24.74 -16.21 -6.83
N ASN A 59 -23.45 -16.42 -7.10
CA ASN A 59 -23.01 -16.64 -8.47
C ASN A 59 -22.24 -17.95 -8.60
N ALA A 60 -22.96 -18.98 -9.03
CA ALA A 60 -22.41 -20.31 -9.27
C ALA A 60 -21.34 -20.33 -10.38
N THR A 61 -21.41 -19.44 -11.37
CA THR A 61 -20.40 -19.42 -12.44
C THR A 61 -19.08 -18.84 -11.96
N LEU A 62 -19.13 -17.79 -11.12
CA LEU A 62 -17.93 -17.22 -10.50
C LEU A 62 -17.30 -18.18 -9.50
N LEU A 63 -18.11 -18.93 -8.74
CA LEU A 63 -17.61 -20.02 -7.89
C LEU A 63 -16.90 -21.09 -8.73
N ALA A 64 -17.50 -21.52 -9.84
CA ALA A 64 -16.87 -22.48 -10.74
C ALA A 64 -15.53 -21.96 -11.32
N GLU A 65 -15.46 -20.70 -11.73
CA GLU A 65 -14.21 -20.08 -12.18
C GLU A 65 -13.17 -19.98 -11.07
N LEU A 66 -13.58 -19.67 -9.84
CA LEU A 66 -12.68 -19.64 -8.68
C LEU A 66 -12.09 -21.02 -8.44
N THR A 67 -12.91 -22.08 -8.44
CA THR A 67 -12.41 -23.46 -8.31
C THR A 67 -11.50 -23.86 -9.48
N ARG A 68 -11.76 -23.38 -10.70
CA ARG A 68 -10.88 -23.59 -11.87
C ARG A 68 -9.51 -22.94 -11.66
N ILE A 69 -9.48 -21.73 -11.11
CA ILE A 69 -8.26 -20.99 -10.82
C ILE A 69 -7.48 -21.66 -9.69
N GLU A 70 -8.14 -22.07 -8.61
CA GLU A 70 -7.53 -22.81 -7.50
C GLU A 70 -6.90 -24.12 -7.96
N THR A 71 -7.54 -24.78 -8.93
CA THR A 71 -7.03 -26.01 -9.55
C THR A 71 -6.02 -25.75 -10.68
N TYR A 72 -5.63 -24.50 -10.92
CA TYR A 72 -4.70 -24.06 -11.97
C TYR A 72 -5.04 -24.57 -13.39
N ASN A 73 -6.33 -24.77 -13.66
CA ASN A 73 -6.79 -25.22 -14.97
C ASN A 73 -6.78 -24.06 -15.98
N ALA A 74 -6.26 -24.29 -17.18
CA ALA A 74 -6.26 -23.30 -18.25
C ALA A 74 -7.69 -22.86 -18.64
N MET A 75 -7.84 -21.61 -19.08
CA MET A 75 -9.13 -21.12 -19.56
C MET A 75 -9.48 -21.84 -20.87
N PRO A 76 -10.75 -22.22 -21.11
CA PRO A 76 -11.14 -22.66 -22.44
C PRO A 76 -10.79 -21.56 -23.46
N PRO A 77 -10.32 -21.93 -24.67
CA PRO A 77 -9.98 -20.93 -25.67
C PRO A 77 -11.21 -20.04 -25.93
N PRO A 78 -11.02 -18.72 -26.04
CA PRO A 78 -12.11 -17.84 -26.42
C PRO A 78 -12.66 -18.32 -27.77
N LEU A 79 -13.99 -18.27 -27.94
CA LEU A 79 -14.63 -18.61 -29.20
C LEU A 79 -14.03 -17.72 -30.29
N ASP A 80 -13.27 -18.33 -31.21
CA ASP A 80 -12.66 -17.59 -32.30
C ASP A 80 -13.74 -17.28 -33.34
N LEU A 81 -14.27 -16.05 -33.25
CA LEU A 81 -15.29 -15.58 -34.17
C LEU A 81 -14.76 -15.58 -35.60
N GLU A 82 -13.47 -15.31 -35.82
CA GLU A 82 -12.89 -15.32 -37.18
C GLU A 82 -12.89 -16.72 -37.78
N GLU A 83 -12.55 -17.74 -36.99
CA GLU A 83 -12.66 -19.14 -37.42
C GLU A 83 -14.11 -19.52 -37.72
N THR A 84 -15.07 -19.13 -36.88
CA THR A 84 -16.49 -19.43 -37.13
C THR A 84 -17.01 -18.74 -38.39
N PHE A 85 -16.61 -17.50 -38.67
CA PHE A 85 -16.98 -16.79 -39.89
C PHE A 85 -16.25 -17.31 -41.14
N ALA A 86 -15.01 -17.78 -41.00
CA ALA A 86 -14.27 -18.43 -42.08
C ALA A 86 -14.90 -19.79 -42.46
N GLN A 87 -15.35 -20.56 -41.47
CA GLN A 87 -16.05 -21.83 -41.67
C GLN A 87 -17.39 -21.65 -42.40
N LEU A 88 -18.10 -20.54 -42.20
CA LEU A 88 -19.33 -20.21 -42.93
C LEU A 88 -19.10 -19.87 -44.42
N ASN A 89 -17.88 -19.51 -44.80
CA ASN A 89 -17.49 -19.13 -46.16
C ASN A 89 -16.84 -20.24 -46.98
N GLU A 90 -16.54 -21.38 -46.35
CA GLU A 90 -15.90 -22.48 -47.05
C GLU A 90 -16.89 -23.07 -48.08
N PRO A 91 -16.54 -23.09 -49.39
CA PRO A 91 -17.38 -23.77 -50.38
C PRO A 91 -17.44 -25.26 -50.02
N LEU A 92 -18.56 -25.93 -50.36
CA LEU A 92 -18.76 -27.37 -50.14
C LEU A 92 -17.47 -28.16 -50.42
N ARG A 93 -16.85 -28.68 -49.36
CA ARG A 93 -15.64 -29.53 -49.46
C ARG A 93 -15.94 -30.88 -50.11
N THR A 94 -17.22 -31.24 -50.21
CA THR A 94 -17.69 -32.46 -50.85
C THR A 94 -17.95 -32.22 -52.33
N SER A 95 -17.48 -33.13 -53.18
CA SER A 95 -17.81 -33.11 -54.61
C SER A 95 -19.34 -33.04 -54.80
N PRO A 96 -19.84 -32.25 -55.77
CA PRO A 96 -21.28 -32.07 -55.98
C PRO A 96 -22.05 -33.38 -56.23
N THR A 97 -21.33 -34.46 -56.55
CA THR A 97 -21.84 -35.81 -56.78
C THR A 97 -22.14 -36.61 -55.50
N SER A 98 -21.73 -36.14 -54.31
CA SER A 98 -21.86 -36.88 -53.03
C SER A 98 -22.63 -36.13 -51.94
N ALA A 99 -23.14 -34.94 -52.23
CA ALA A 99 -23.82 -34.09 -51.26
C ALA A 99 -25.31 -34.46 -51.08
N THR A 100 -25.76 -34.54 -49.83
CA THR A 100 -27.16 -34.85 -49.45
C THR A 100 -27.99 -33.56 -49.44
N ASP A 101 -29.30 -33.62 -49.68
CA ASP A 101 -30.21 -32.44 -49.68
C ASP A 101 -30.06 -31.54 -48.44
N GLN A 102 -29.82 -32.12 -47.26
CA GLN A 102 -29.61 -31.38 -46.01
C GLN A 102 -28.33 -30.52 -46.05
N THR A 103 -27.23 -31.06 -46.59
CA THR A 103 -25.96 -30.33 -46.73
C THR A 103 -26.06 -29.15 -47.69
N TRP A 104 -26.90 -29.27 -48.74
CA TRP A 104 -27.20 -28.15 -49.63
C TRP A 104 -28.02 -27.06 -48.96
N GLN A 105 -28.99 -27.43 -48.14
CA GLN A 105 -29.80 -26.47 -47.37
C GLN A 105 -28.94 -25.69 -46.38
N GLU A 106 -28.06 -26.36 -45.64
CA GLU A 106 -27.13 -25.72 -44.71
C GLU A 106 -26.21 -24.72 -45.41
N VAL A 107 -25.68 -25.06 -46.59
CA VAL A 107 -24.81 -24.17 -47.36
C VAL A 107 -25.55 -22.97 -47.93
N ILE A 108 -26.78 -23.15 -48.40
CA ILE A 108 -27.64 -22.04 -48.85
C ILE A 108 -27.96 -21.10 -47.67
N LEU A 109 -28.23 -21.65 -46.49
CA LEU A 109 -28.50 -20.87 -45.29
C LEU A 109 -27.25 -20.09 -44.85
N SER A 110 -26.08 -20.73 -44.80
CA SER A 110 -24.80 -20.09 -44.49
C SER A 110 -24.46 -18.98 -45.48
N ALA A 111 -24.63 -19.22 -46.79
CA ALA A 111 -24.41 -18.23 -47.83
C ALA A 111 -25.35 -17.02 -47.70
N ARG A 112 -26.63 -17.26 -47.33
CA ARG A 112 -27.59 -16.18 -47.07
C ARG A 112 -27.18 -15.36 -45.84
N VAL A 113 -26.80 -16.01 -44.74
CA VAL A 113 -26.32 -15.35 -43.53
C VAL A 113 -25.11 -14.47 -43.85
N TYR A 114 -24.17 -14.98 -44.64
CA TYR A 114 -23.00 -14.24 -45.05
C TYR A 114 -23.33 -13.01 -45.91
N LEU A 115 -24.23 -13.15 -46.89
CA LEU A 115 -24.67 -12.03 -47.71
C LEU A 115 -25.27 -10.91 -46.85
N GLU A 116 -26.17 -11.25 -45.93
CA GLU A 116 -26.78 -10.26 -45.04
C GLU A 116 -25.76 -9.63 -44.09
N HIS A 117 -24.80 -10.40 -43.58
CA HIS A 117 -23.70 -9.86 -42.78
C HIS A 117 -22.83 -8.87 -43.58
N GLN A 118 -22.46 -9.20 -44.82
CA GLN A 118 -21.69 -8.30 -45.68
C GLN A 118 -22.47 -7.03 -46.03
N ARG A 119 -23.77 -7.15 -46.28
CA ARG A 119 -24.66 -6.01 -46.49
C ARG A 119 -24.68 -5.10 -45.26
N MET A 120 -24.85 -5.66 -44.06
CA MET A 120 -24.82 -4.89 -42.81
C MET A 120 -23.44 -4.24 -42.58
N ARG A 121 -22.34 -4.97 -42.84
CA ARG A 121 -20.98 -4.43 -42.75
C ARG A 121 -20.76 -3.25 -43.68
N GLN A 122 -21.24 -3.31 -44.92
CA GLN A 122 -21.17 -2.19 -45.87
C GLN A 122 -21.93 -0.97 -45.36
N LEU A 123 -23.14 -1.16 -44.82
CA LEU A 123 -23.92 -0.08 -44.23
C LEU A 123 -23.22 0.54 -43.01
N ASN A 124 -22.71 -0.30 -42.10
CA ASN A 124 -21.95 0.16 -40.93
C ASN A 124 -20.68 0.92 -41.36
N LEU A 125 -19.98 0.45 -42.38
CA LEU A 125 -18.78 1.11 -42.89
C LEU A 125 -19.11 2.47 -43.51
N ALA A 126 -20.23 2.58 -44.25
CA ALA A 126 -20.70 3.85 -44.76
C ALA A 126 -21.02 4.84 -43.62
N LEU A 127 -21.68 4.37 -42.55
CA LEU A 127 -21.96 5.21 -41.36
C LEU A 127 -20.69 5.64 -40.63
N VAL A 128 -19.70 4.75 -40.48
CA VAL A 128 -18.42 5.08 -39.86
C VAL A 128 -17.63 6.05 -40.73
N GLN A 129 -17.67 5.93 -42.05
CA GLN A 129 -17.03 6.88 -42.96
C GLN A 129 -17.64 8.28 -42.85
N THR A 130 -18.96 8.40 -42.67
CA THR A 130 -19.64 9.70 -42.56
C THR A 130 -19.53 10.32 -41.17
N TYR A 131 -19.63 9.53 -40.10
CA TYR A 131 -19.74 10.06 -38.72
C TYR A 131 -18.57 9.69 -37.80
N GLY A 132 -17.71 8.74 -38.18
CA GLY A 132 -16.69 8.19 -37.30
C GLY A 132 -15.70 9.24 -36.80
N SER A 133 -15.22 10.13 -37.68
CA SER A 133 -14.29 11.21 -37.29
C SER A 133 -14.91 12.16 -36.25
N ASN A 134 -16.13 12.63 -36.49
CA ASN A 134 -16.83 13.53 -35.59
C ASN A 134 -17.20 12.86 -34.25
N SER A 135 -17.60 11.60 -34.28
CA SER A 135 -17.87 10.82 -33.06
C SER A 135 -16.60 10.66 -32.22
N TRP A 136 -15.47 10.37 -32.86
CA TRP A 136 -14.19 10.21 -32.17
C TRP A 136 -13.74 11.52 -31.52
N LEU A 137 -13.82 12.64 -32.24
CA LEU A 137 -13.50 13.97 -31.69
C LEU A 137 -14.41 14.33 -30.50
N THR A 138 -15.70 14.03 -30.60
CA THR A 138 -16.67 14.29 -29.52
C THR A 138 -16.35 13.46 -28.28
N GLN A 139 -15.92 12.20 -28.45
CA GLN A 139 -15.52 11.33 -27.35
C GLN A 139 -14.16 11.71 -26.76
N ASN A 140 -13.25 12.28 -27.56
CA ASN A 140 -11.94 12.71 -27.09
C ASN A 140 -12.05 13.87 -26.08
N TYR A 141 -12.99 14.79 -26.27
CA TYR A 141 -13.18 15.93 -25.38
C TYR A 141 -13.40 15.56 -23.90
N PRO A 142 -14.40 14.73 -23.50
CA PRO A 142 -14.57 14.34 -22.11
C PRO A 142 -13.39 13.53 -21.58
N LEU A 143 -12.74 12.71 -22.40
CA LEU A 143 -11.53 11.97 -22.00
C LEU A 143 -10.38 12.92 -21.64
N GLN A 144 -10.15 13.95 -22.46
CA GLN A 144 -9.16 14.97 -22.17
C GLN A 144 -9.51 15.74 -20.88
N ARG A 145 -10.78 16.11 -20.69
CA ARG A 145 -11.24 16.77 -19.46
C ARG A 145 -11.04 15.90 -18.21
N MET A 146 -11.32 14.60 -18.31
CA MET A 146 -11.08 13.65 -17.23
C MET A 146 -9.60 13.53 -16.89
N ALA A 147 -8.73 13.51 -17.90
CA ALA A 147 -7.28 13.51 -17.70
C ALA A 147 -6.80 14.80 -17.03
N GLU A 148 -7.23 15.97 -17.51
CA GLU A 148 -6.91 17.28 -16.91
C GLU A 148 -7.36 17.37 -15.45
N GLN A 149 -8.57 16.85 -15.15
CA GLN A 149 -9.10 16.82 -13.79
C GLN A 149 -8.29 15.88 -12.88
N ALA A 150 -7.96 14.68 -13.36
CA ALA A 150 -7.13 13.74 -12.61
C ALA A 150 -5.74 14.31 -12.31
N GLU A 151 -5.11 15.01 -13.27
CA GLU A 151 -3.83 15.69 -13.05
C GLU A 151 -3.94 16.81 -12.01
N LYS A 152 -5.03 17.57 -12.04
CA LYS A 152 -5.29 18.64 -11.05
C LYS A 152 -5.46 18.05 -9.65
N ASP A 153 -6.22 16.96 -9.54
CA ASP A 153 -6.45 16.28 -8.27
C ASP A 153 -5.14 15.69 -7.73
N LEU A 154 -4.33 15.07 -8.59
CA LEU A 154 -2.98 14.60 -8.24
C LEU A 154 -2.10 15.73 -7.71
N LYS A 155 -2.04 16.87 -8.42
CA LYS A 155 -1.27 18.05 -7.98
C LYS A 155 -1.77 18.56 -6.62
N SER A 156 -3.08 18.55 -6.39
CA SER A 156 -3.66 18.96 -5.11
C SER A 156 -3.27 18.03 -3.96
N ILE A 157 -3.29 16.71 -4.18
CA ILE A 157 -2.91 15.71 -3.19
C ILE A 157 -1.42 15.81 -2.87
N ILE A 158 -0.57 15.98 -3.90
CA ILE A 158 0.87 16.19 -3.70
C ILE A 158 1.12 17.45 -2.88
N TYR A 159 0.42 18.55 -3.18
CA TYR A 159 0.53 19.80 -2.42
C TYR A 159 0.12 19.60 -0.96
N LEU A 160 -1.04 18.97 -0.70
CA LEU A 160 -1.51 18.71 0.66
C LEU A 160 -0.58 17.78 1.43
N THR A 161 -0.08 16.73 0.79
CA THR A 161 0.89 15.79 1.37
C THR A 161 2.20 16.50 1.71
N SER A 162 2.71 17.33 0.79
CA SER A 162 3.92 18.12 1.02
C SER A 162 3.73 19.13 2.15
N ARG A 163 2.58 19.80 2.22
CA ARG A 163 2.26 20.73 3.31
C ARG A 163 2.22 20.02 4.67
N VAL A 164 1.51 18.90 4.76
CA VAL A 164 1.48 18.08 5.99
C VAL A 164 2.88 17.60 6.35
N ASN A 165 3.68 17.21 5.36
CA ASN A 165 5.06 16.81 5.59
C ASN A 165 5.92 17.95 6.13
N GLN A 166 5.83 19.15 5.55
CA GLN A 166 6.51 20.34 6.04
C GLN A 166 6.10 20.69 7.48
N GLU A 167 4.79 20.68 7.76
CA GLU A 167 4.27 20.91 9.12
C GLU A 167 4.81 19.87 10.11
N ARG A 168 4.87 18.58 9.73
CA ARG A 168 5.45 17.51 10.54
C ARG A 168 6.94 17.73 10.80
N ILE A 169 7.72 18.07 9.77
CA ILE A 169 9.14 18.36 9.90
C ILE A 169 9.34 19.50 10.90
N HIS A 170 8.65 20.64 10.71
CA HIS A 170 8.76 21.79 11.60
C HIS A 170 8.38 21.48 13.06
N PHE A 171 7.32 20.69 13.25
CA PHE A 171 6.89 20.28 14.58
C PHE A 171 7.92 19.37 15.25
N GLN A 172 8.40 18.34 14.55
CA GLN A 172 9.36 17.37 15.09
C GLN A 172 10.73 18.00 15.35
N THR A 173 11.23 18.86 14.46
CA THR A 173 12.51 19.57 14.71
C THR A 173 12.42 20.48 15.93
N ARG A 174 11.29 21.19 16.09
CA ARG A 174 11.07 22.06 17.25
C ARG A 174 11.00 21.26 18.56
N ILE A 175 10.30 20.13 18.59
CA ILE A 175 10.22 19.29 19.78
C ILE A 175 11.56 18.62 20.06
N GLY A 176 12.25 18.12 19.04
CA GLY A 176 13.59 17.54 19.18
C GLY A 176 14.58 18.53 19.79
N GLU A 177 14.58 19.78 19.34
CA GLU A 177 15.38 20.85 19.96
C GLU A 177 15.01 21.08 21.43
N GLN A 178 13.71 21.07 21.77
CA GLN A 178 13.28 21.17 23.17
C GLN A 178 13.76 20.00 24.01
N LEU A 179 13.67 18.77 23.50
CA LEU A 179 14.18 17.57 24.17
C LEU A 179 15.69 17.66 24.39
N ALA A 180 16.46 18.09 23.39
CA ALA A 180 17.91 18.29 23.53
C ALA A 180 18.26 19.35 24.59
N THR A 181 17.49 20.45 24.67
CA THR A 181 17.71 21.44 25.75
C THR A 181 17.37 20.90 27.14
N LEU A 182 16.34 20.07 27.25
CA LEU A 182 15.96 19.42 28.51
C LEU A 182 16.99 18.38 28.93
N GLU A 183 17.53 17.62 27.99
CA GLU A 183 18.60 16.66 28.22
C GLU A 183 19.90 17.35 28.66
N ALA A 184 20.29 18.44 27.99
CA ALA A 184 21.44 19.25 28.39
C ALA A 184 21.26 19.82 29.81
N ARG A 185 20.06 20.30 30.15
CA ARG A 185 19.76 20.78 31.49
C ARG A 185 19.78 19.64 32.52
N TRP A 186 19.27 18.47 32.16
CA TRP A 186 19.27 17.30 33.04
C TRP A 186 20.69 16.82 33.32
N THR A 187 21.54 16.71 32.30
CA THR A 187 22.95 16.32 32.46
C THR A 187 23.75 17.34 33.29
N ASP A 188 23.51 18.65 33.10
CA ASP A 188 24.10 19.70 33.94
C ASP A 188 23.64 19.59 35.41
N LEU A 189 22.35 19.34 35.66
CA LEU A 189 21.84 19.12 37.01
C LEU A 189 22.44 17.89 37.67
N VAL A 190 22.54 16.76 36.95
CA VAL A 190 23.19 15.54 37.44
C VAL A 190 24.66 15.80 37.76
N SER A 191 25.38 16.50 36.88
CA SER A 191 26.78 16.89 37.08
C SER A 191 26.95 17.77 38.32
N LYS A 192 26.09 18.77 38.51
CA LYS A 192 26.09 19.64 39.71
C LYS A 192 25.83 18.86 40.99
N VAL A 193 24.87 17.93 40.98
CA VAL A 193 24.59 17.08 42.15
C VAL A 193 25.80 16.22 42.49
N LEU A 194 26.43 15.61 41.48
CA LEU A 194 27.66 14.82 41.68
C LEU A 194 28.80 15.69 42.22
N GLN A 195 28.99 16.89 41.69
CA GLN A 195 30.00 17.83 42.18
C GLN A 195 29.79 18.21 43.65
N VAL A 196 28.54 18.51 44.05
CA VAL A 196 28.21 18.81 45.45
C VAL A 196 28.45 17.60 46.35
N GLN A 197 28.08 16.39 45.92
CA GLN A 197 28.35 15.17 46.67
C GLN A 197 29.86 14.94 46.87
N MET A 198 30.66 15.13 45.82
CA MET A 198 32.13 15.03 45.91
C MET A 198 32.72 16.09 46.85
N SER A 199 32.25 17.34 46.78
CA SER A 199 32.68 18.39 47.69
C SER A 199 32.32 18.09 49.15
N ASN A 200 31.12 17.55 49.42
CA ASN A 200 30.73 17.15 50.77
C ASN A 200 31.63 16.05 51.32
N VAL A 201 31.92 15.02 50.52
CA VAL A 201 32.85 13.94 50.93
C VAL A 201 34.24 14.50 51.23
N SER A 202 34.75 15.41 50.40
CA SER A 202 36.05 16.06 50.64
C SER A 202 36.06 16.87 51.95
N LEU A 203 35.00 17.62 52.22
CA LEU A 203 34.87 18.39 53.47
C LEU A 203 34.72 17.49 54.69
N GLU A 204 34.03 16.35 54.57
CA GLU A 204 33.93 15.37 55.65
C GLU A 204 35.30 14.77 56.01
N ILE A 205 36.15 14.51 55.01
CA ILE A 205 37.53 14.05 55.22
C ILE A 205 38.34 15.13 55.94
N GLU A 206 38.30 16.38 55.47
CA GLU A 206 39.02 17.50 56.10
C GLU A 206 38.56 17.72 57.55
N ILE A 207 37.25 17.64 57.83
CA ILE A 207 36.71 17.72 59.19
C ILE A 207 37.22 16.55 60.06
N GLN A 208 37.32 15.34 59.52
CA GLN A 208 37.88 14.19 60.25
C GLN A 208 39.36 14.41 60.59
N GLU A 209 40.16 14.91 59.64
CA GLU A 209 41.57 15.24 59.87
C GLU A 209 41.73 16.32 60.94
N LEU A 210 40.95 17.40 60.87
CA LEU A 210 40.94 18.45 61.88
C LEU A 210 40.58 17.93 63.27
N LYS A 211 39.55 17.07 63.38
CA LYS A 211 39.19 16.43 64.66
C LYS A 211 40.30 15.56 65.22
N GLN A 212 41.02 14.82 64.38
CA GLN A 212 42.17 14.03 64.80
C GLN A 212 43.30 14.93 65.35
N THR A 213 43.60 16.05 64.67
CA THR A 213 44.61 17.00 65.15
C THR A 213 44.20 17.67 66.48
N GLU A 214 42.94 18.08 66.63
CA GLU A 214 42.43 18.65 67.89
C GLU A 214 42.57 17.65 69.04
N PHE A 215 42.19 16.39 68.82
CA PHE A 215 42.34 15.33 69.80
C PHE A 215 43.79 15.12 70.24
N GLN A 216 44.73 15.14 69.29
CA GLN A 216 46.17 15.05 69.59
C GLN A 216 46.69 16.23 70.41
N ILE A 217 46.20 17.45 70.16
CA ILE A 217 46.57 18.64 70.92
C ILE A 217 46.01 18.59 72.33
N ARG A 218 44.73 18.21 72.49
CA ARG A 218 44.08 18.08 73.81
C ARG A 218 44.73 17.03 74.71
N HIS A 219 45.25 15.95 74.15
CA HIS A 219 45.97 14.92 74.92
C HIS A 219 47.45 15.23 75.13
N ARG A 220 47.98 16.31 74.55
CA ARG A 220 49.35 16.80 74.79
C ARG A 220 49.44 17.86 75.89
N GLN A 221 48.32 18.39 76.38
CA GLN A 221 48.24 19.25 77.57
C GLN A 221 47.91 18.41 78.80
#